data_AF-A0A2S9FHG6-F1
#
_entry.id   AF-A0A2S9FHG6-F1
#
_cell.length_a   1.000
_cell.length_b   1.000
_cell.length_c   1.000
_cell.angle_alpha   90.00
_cell.angle_beta   90.00
_cell.angle_gamma   90.00
#
_symmetry.space_group_name_H-M   'P 1'
#
loop_
_entity.id
_entity.type
_entity.pdbx_description
1 polymer ?
#
loop_
_entity_poly.entity_id
_entity_poly.type
_entity_poly.pdbx_seq_one_letter_code
_entity_poly.pdbx_strand_id
1 'polypeptide(L)'
;MSERVLDRLMELADQFKDQATEAEKLGKLPDATVKSMKAIGSIRLLQPEKHGGLEVHPREFAETVMATAALDPAAGWVNGVVGV
;
A
#
# COMPACT_ATOMS: atom_id res chain seq x y z
N MET A 1 -7.94 7.09 -18.65
CA MET A 1 -6.66 6.74 -18.00
C MET A 1 -6.87 5.45 -17.24
N SER A 2 -5.89 4.55 -17.19
CA SER A 2 -5.98 3.35 -16.34
C SER A 2 -5.98 3.78 -14.88
N GLU A 3 -6.79 3.12 -14.04
CA GLU A 3 -6.85 3.36 -12.60
C GLU A 3 -5.55 2.86 -11.93
N ARG A 4 -4.85 3.75 -11.21
CA ARG A 4 -3.59 3.42 -10.53
C ARG A 4 -3.87 2.85 -9.15
N VAL A 5 -2.87 2.18 -8.57
CA VAL A 5 -2.96 1.71 -7.17
C VAL A 5 -3.06 2.89 -6.21
N LEU A 6 -2.40 4.00 -6.50
CA LEU A 6 -2.51 5.24 -5.72
C LEU A 6 -3.95 5.74 -5.65
N ASP A 7 -4.71 5.65 -6.75
CA ASP A 7 -6.08 6.13 -6.79
C ASP A 7 -6.96 5.28 -5.85
N ARG A 8 -6.82 3.95 -5.89
CA ARG A 8 -7.47 3.00 -4.97
C ARG A 8 -7.05 3.13 -3.51
N LEU A 9 -5.78 3.47 -3.25
CA LEU A 9 -5.30 3.77 -1.90
C LEU A 9 -6.03 4.99 -1.32
N MET A 10 -6.22 6.03 -2.13
CA MET A 10 -6.88 7.26 -1.69
C MET A 10 -8.36 7.06 -1.39
N GLU A 11 -9.04 6.13 -2.06
CA GLU A 11 -10.42 5.72 -1.71
C GLU A 11 -10.51 5.08 -0.31
N LEU A 12 -9.41 4.52 0.19
CA LEU A 12 -9.32 3.88 1.51
C LEU A 12 -8.56 4.75 2.53
N ALA A 13 -8.29 6.02 2.23
CA ALA A 13 -7.37 6.84 3.03
C ALA A 13 -7.78 6.94 4.51
N ASP A 14 -9.06 7.17 4.80
CA ASP A 14 -9.57 7.26 6.17
C ASP A 14 -9.39 5.93 6.91
N GLN A 15 -9.62 4.79 6.23
CA GLN A 15 -9.42 3.47 6.83
C GLN A 15 -7.96 3.24 7.26
N PHE A 16 -7.00 3.57 6.40
CA PHE A 16 -5.58 3.42 6.72
C PHE A 16 -5.18 4.34 7.88
N LYS A 17 -5.67 5.58 7.88
CA LYS A 17 -5.41 6.55 8.95
C LYS A 17 -5.96 6.10 10.30
N ASP A 18 -7.20 5.59 10.31
CA ASP A 18 -7.83 5.09 11.53
C ASP A 18 -7.14 3.84 12.08
N GLN A 19 -6.64 2.97 11.18
CA GLN A 19 -5.95 1.73 11.54
C GLN A 19 -4.51 1.94 12.03
N ALA A 20 -3.87 3.08 11.75
CA ALA A 20 -2.51 3.36 12.20
C ALA A 20 -2.35 3.28 13.73
N THR A 21 -3.33 3.80 14.49
CA THR A 21 -3.29 3.73 15.97
C THR A 21 -3.47 2.29 16.49
N GLU A 22 -4.25 1.47 15.78
CA GLU A 22 -4.40 0.06 16.10
C GLU A 22 -3.09 -0.69 15.83
N ALA A 23 -2.42 -0.39 14.72
CA ALA A 23 -1.14 -0.99 14.36
C ALA A 23 -0.07 -0.78 15.45
N GLU A 24 0.04 0.45 15.96
CA GLU A 24 0.97 0.81 17.04
C GLU A 24 0.67 0.02 18.33
N LYS A 25 -0.60 -0.15 18.68
CA LYS A 25 -1.00 -0.92 19.88
C LYS A 25 -0.72 -2.42 19.73
N LEU A 26 -0.92 -2.96 18.53
CA LEU A 26 -0.71 -4.37 18.22
C LEU A 26 0.77 -4.72 18.03
N GLY A 27 1.62 -3.75 17.70
CA GLY A 27 3.00 -3.99 17.27
C GLY A 27 3.11 -4.68 15.90
N LYS A 28 2.03 -4.64 15.11
CA LYS A 28 1.93 -5.18 13.75
C LYS A 28 0.77 -4.51 13.01
N LEU A 29 0.77 -4.56 11.67
CA LEU A 29 -0.38 -4.12 10.90
C LEU A 29 -1.64 -4.93 11.26
N PRO A 30 -2.81 -4.28 11.42
CA PRO A 30 -4.08 -4.98 11.52
C PRO A 30 -4.33 -5.85 10.29
N ASP A 31 -4.98 -6.99 10.48
CA ASP A 31 -5.28 -7.91 9.38
C ASP A 31 -6.12 -7.24 8.28
N ALA A 32 -6.98 -6.29 8.67
CA ALA A 32 -7.78 -5.48 7.75
C ALA A 32 -6.90 -4.57 6.86
N THR A 33 -5.86 -3.94 7.40
CA THR A 33 -4.90 -3.12 6.64
C THR A 33 -4.18 -3.98 5.61
N VAL A 34 -3.67 -5.15 6.03
CA VAL A 34 -3.00 -6.09 5.13
C VAL A 34 -3.94 -6.59 4.02
N LYS A 35 -5.21 -6.85 4.35
CA LYS A 35 -6.23 -7.24 3.37
C LYS A 35 -6.47 -6.13 2.35
N SER A 36 -6.59 -4.88 2.78
CA SER A 36 -6.75 -3.73 1.88
C SER A 36 -5.53 -3.54 0.98
N MET A 37 -4.31 -3.59 1.52
CA MET A 37 -3.08 -3.50 0.74
C MET A 37 -2.99 -4.57 -0.36
N LYS A 38 -3.37 -5.82 -0.06
CA LYS A 38 -3.45 -6.91 -1.04
C LYS A 38 -4.52 -6.64 -2.10
N ALA A 39 -5.69 -6.17 -1.69
CA ALA A 39 -6.83 -5.93 -2.59
C ALA A 39 -6.55 -4.80 -3.60
N ILE A 40 -5.92 -3.71 -3.15
CA ILE A 40 -5.55 -2.59 -4.03
C ILE A 40 -4.31 -2.89 -4.87
N GLY A 41 -3.56 -3.96 -4.55
CA GLY A 41 -2.38 -4.40 -5.29
C GLY A 41 -1.08 -3.67 -4.93
N SER A 42 -1.03 -2.99 -3.77
CA SER A 42 0.14 -2.18 -3.38
C SER A 42 1.42 -3.00 -3.25
N ILE A 43 1.32 -4.24 -2.76
CA ILE A 43 2.47 -5.15 -2.62
C ILE A 43 2.87 -5.85 -3.93
N ARG A 44 2.33 -5.43 -5.07
CA ARG A 44 2.60 -6.02 -6.40
C ARG A 44 3.02 -4.98 -7.45
N LEU A 45 3.33 -3.76 -7.01
CA LEU A 45 3.67 -2.64 -7.89
C LEU A 45 4.85 -2.97 -8.80
N LEU A 46 5.94 -3.50 -8.25
CA LEU A 46 7.15 -3.83 -9.02
C LEU A 46 7.26 -5.32 -9.40
N GLN A 47 6.28 -6.13 -8.99
CA GLN A 47 6.27 -7.55 -9.30
C GLN A 47 6.12 -7.78 -10.82
N PRO A 48 6.79 -8.79 -11.41
CA PRO A 48 6.63 -9.12 -12.82
C PRO A 48 5.20 -9.51 -13.22
N GLU A 49 4.75 -9.10 -14.41
CA GLU A 49 3.42 -9.37 -14.96
C GLU A 49 3.15 -10.88 -15.08
N LYS A 50 4.18 -11.66 -15.43
CA LYS A 50 4.09 -13.14 -15.48
C LYS A 50 3.70 -13.80 -14.15
N HIS A 51 3.80 -13.07 -13.04
CA HIS A 51 3.40 -13.50 -11.69
C HIS A 51 2.19 -12.72 -11.16
N GLY A 52 1.47 -11.99 -12.03
CA GLY A 52 0.30 -11.18 -11.68
C GLY A 52 0.65 -9.86 -10.98
N GLY A 53 1.86 -9.36 -11.23
CA GLY A 53 2.29 -8.02 -10.82
C GLY A 53 1.94 -6.94 -11.84
N LEU A 54 2.33 -5.70 -11.53
CA LEU A 54 1.92 -4.52 -12.29
C LEU A 54 3.06 -3.85 -13.08
N GLU A 55 4.32 -4.23 -12.83
CA GLU A 55 5.52 -3.65 -13.47
C GLU A 55 5.48 -2.12 -13.62
N VAL A 56 5.01 -1.41 -12.59
CA VAL A 56 4.81 0.04 -12.67
C VAL A 56 6.13 0.79 -12.78
N HIS A 57 6.08 2.00 -13.33
CA HIS A 57 7.23 2.89 -13.33
C HIS A 57 7.68 3.22 -11.88
N PRO A 58 8.99 3.31 -11.57
CA PRO A 58 9.48 3.58 -10.21
C PRO A 58 8.90 4.82 -9.53
N ARG A 59 8.54 5.83 -10.34
CA ARG A 59 7.81 7.03 -9.88
C ARG A 59 6.47 6.68 -9.24
N GLU A 60 5.66 5.86 -9.89
CA GLU A 60 4.33 5.49 -9.39
C GLU A 60 4.46 4.65 -8.12
N PHE A 61 5.44 3.75 -8.07
CA PHE A 61 5.78 3.04 -6.84
C PHE A 61 6.12 4.01 -5.70
N ALA A 62 7.06 4.93 -5.92
CA ALA A 62 7.49 5.88 -4.91
C ALA A 62 6.35 6.80 -4.44
N GLU A 63 5.53 7.31 -5.36
CA GLU A 63 4.36 8.12 -5.03
C GLU A 63 3.34 7.32 -4.19
N THR A 64 3.11 6.05 -4.51
CA THR A 64 2.22 5.18 -3.75
C THR A 64 2.77 4.88 -2.35
N VAL A 65 4.06 4.61 -2.21
CA VAL A 65 4.72 4.38 -0.92
C VAL A 65 4.65 5.64 -0.05
N MET A 66 4.97 6.81 -0.61
CA MET A 66 4.90 8.10 0.11
C MET A 66 3.48 8.42 0.57
N ALA A 67 2.48 8.21 -0.29
CA ALA A 67 1.08 8.40 0.07
C ALA A 67 0.62 7.44 1.16
N THR A 68 1.03 6.16 1.08
CA THR A 68 0.71 5.16 2.12
C THR A 68 1.33 5.56 3.46
N ALA A 69 2.60 5.97 3.45
CA ALA A 69 3.32 6.39 4.66
C ALA A 69 2.75 7.66 5.31
N ALA A 70 2.15 8.55 4.52
CA ALA A 70 1.47 9.74 5.04
C ALA A 70 0.16 9.40 5.80
N LEU A 71 -0.44 8.24 5.53
CA LEU A 71 -1.66 7.76 6.19
C LEU A 71 -1.34 6.85 7.39
N ASP A 72 -0.45 5.88 7.17
CA ASP A 72 0.08 4.96 8.17
C ASP A 72 1.57 4.71 7.86
N PRO A 73 2.51 5.25 8.68
CA PRO A 73 3.94 5.09 8.46
C PRO A 73 4.42 3.63 8.43
N ALA A 74 3.85 2.76 9.25
CA ALA A 74 4.21 1.35 9.29
C ALA A 74 3.74 0.64 8.01
N ALA A 75 2.52 0.92 7.56
CA ALA A 75 2.01 0.39 6.28
C ALA A 75 2.83 0.90 5.09
N GLY A 76 3.24 2.18 5.12
CA GLY A 76 4.13 2.76 4.12
C GLY A 76 5.49 2.08 4.06
N TRP A 77 6.10 1.81 5.21
CA TRP A 77 7.35 1.05 5.29
C TRP A 77 7.19 -0.37 4.73
N VAL A 78 6.12 -1.08 5.12
CA VAL A 78 5.83 -2.42 4.59
C VAL A 78 5.62 -2.38 3.07
N ASN A 79 4.92 -1.37 2.55
CA ASN A 79 4.73 -1.20 1.12
C ASN A 79 6.08 -0.99 0.40
N GLY A 80 6.95 -0.14 0.94
CA GLY A 80 8.26 0.15 0.37
C GLY A 80 9.28 -1.00 0.43
N VAL A 81 9.13 -1.93 1.38
CA VAL A 81 10.02 -3.09 1.54
C VAL A 81 9.48 -4.34 0.84
N VAL A 82 8.18 -4.63 0.99
CA VAL A 82 7.55 -5.87 0.49
C VAL A 82 7.03 -5.70 -0.94
N GLY A 83 6.73 -4.48 -1.38
CA GLY A 83 6.24 -4.20 -2.73
C GLY A 83 7.29 -4.20 -3.84
N VAL A 84 8.52 -4.66 -3.54
CA VAL A 84 9.68 -4.75 -4.43
C VAL A 84 9.80 -6.14 -5.05
#